data_AF-A0A511R676-F1
#
_entry.id   AF-A0A511R676-F1
#
_cell.length_a   1.000
_cell.length_b   1.000
_cell.length_c   1.000
_cell.angle_alpha   90.00
_cell.angle_beta   90.00
_cell.angle_gamma   90.00
#
_symmetry.space_group_name_H-M   'P 1'
#
loop_
_entity.id
_entity.type
_entity.pdbx_description
1 polymer ?
#
loop_
_entity_poly.entity_id
_entity_poly.type
_entity_poly.pdbx_seq_one_letter_code
_entity_poly.pdbx_strand_id
1 'polypeptide(L)'
;MFPPLAGHVPEILAAKGGRTWLVQLLLWGMSGEITVKGAKYNGVMPGYRQLSDADLAALLNHISTQWGNKFPAGQRPFTAAEVKAQRAKTLTAAQVNAARKALGLK
;
A
#
# COMPACT_ATOMS: atom_id res chain seq x y z
N MET A 1 -1.88 17.84 3.71
CA MET A 1 -3.10 17.05 3.45
C MET A 1 -2.70 15.62 3.14
N PHE A 2 -3.41 14.62 3.65
CA PHE A 2 -3.07 13.20 3.48
C PHE A 2 -4.17 12.45 2.70
N PRO A 3 -3.81 11.48 1.85
CA PRO A 3 -4.80 10.71 1.09
C PRO A 3 -5.64 9.81 2.01
N PRO A 4 -6.94 9.61 1.70
CA PRO A 4 -7.79 8.74 2.49
C PRO A 4 -7.43 7.27 2.27
N LEU A 5 -7.47 6.47 3.35
CA LEU A 5 -7.39 5.01 3.28
C LEU A 5 -8.79 4.36 3.21
N ALA A 6 -9.77 4.97 3.88
CA ALA A 6 -11.16 4.53 3.86
C ALA A 6 -11.74 4.58 2.43
N GLY A 7 -12.30 3.45 1.99
CA GLY A 7 -12.81 3.23 0.65
C GLY A 7 -11.77 3.16 -0.47
N HIS A 8 -10.52 3.60 -0.27
CA HIS A 8 -9.48 3.57 -1.31
C HIS A 8 -8.61 2.30 -1.26
N VAL A 9 -8.35 1.75 -0.07
CA VAL A 9 -7.59 0.48 0.07
C VAL A 9 -8.22 -0.67 -0.74
N PRO A 10 -9.55 -0.88 -0.75
CA PRO A 10 -10.17 -1.91 -1.60
C PRO A 10 -9.92 -1.70 -3.10
N GLU A 11 -9.92 -0.46 -3.58
CA GLU A 11 -9.62 -0.13 -4.99
C GLU A 11 -8.18 -0.51 -5.35
N ILE A 12 -7.23 -0.20 -4.46
CA ILE A 12 -5.83 -0.61 -4.62
C ILE A 12 -5.72 -2.13 -4.65
N LEU A 13 -6.37 -2.83 -3.71
CA LEU A 13 -6.34 -4.29 -3.66
C LEU A 13 -6.94 -4.93 -4.92
N ALA A 14 -7.98 -4.34 -5.50
CA ALA A 14 -8.61 -4.84 -6.72
C ALA A 14 -7.71 -4.69 -7.97
N ALA A 15 -6.74 -3.78 -7.96
CA ALA A 15 -5.81 -3.60 -9.07
C ALA A 15 -4.79 -4.75 -9.15
N LYS A 16 -4.45 -5.16 -10.38
CA LYS A 16 -3.42 -6.18 -10.63
C LYS A 16 -2.07 -5.69 -10.10
N GLY A 17 -1.55 -6.38 -9.07
CA GLY A 17 -0.29 -6.02 -8.42
C GLY A 17 -0.43 -5.03 -7.25
N GLY A 18 -1.64 -4.52 -6.97
CA GLY A 18 -1.86 -3.52 -5.92
C GLY A 18 -1.62 -4.05 -4.51
N ARG A 19 -1.89 -5.35 -4.28
CA ARG A 19 -1.54 -6.03 -3.03
C ARG A 19 -0.04 -5.96 -2.73
N THR A 20 0.79 -6.35 -3.71
CA THR A 20 2.24 -6.29 -3.61
C THR A 20 2.72 -4.85 -3.39
N TRP A 21 2.11 -3.91 -4.11
CA TRP A 21 2.44 -2.50 -3.99
C TRP A 21 2.13 -1.94 -2.60
N LEU A 22 1.02 -2.30 -1.95
CA LEU A 22 0.71 -1.86 -0.58
C LEU A 22 1.78 -2.30 0.44
N VAL A 23 2.29 -3.53 0.29
CA VAL A 23 3.39 -4.02 1.13
C VAL A 23 4.65 -3.19 0.89
N GLN A 24 4.97 -2.91 -0.37
CA GLN A 24 6.13 -2.10 -0.74
C GLN A 24 6.01 -0.65 -0.25
N LEU A 25 4.82 -0.07 -0.30
CA LEU A 25 4.53 1.27 0.22
C LEU A 25 4.87 1.37 1.71
N LEU A 26 4.44 0.40 2.53
CA LEU A 26 4.77 0.42 3.95
C LEU A 26 6.26 0.18 4.21
N LEU A 27 6.93 -0.65 3.41
CA LEU A 27 8.36 -0.90 3.61
C LEU A 27 9.21 0.30 3.17
N TRP A 28 8.99 0.84 1.98
CA TRP A 28 9.94 1.76 1.34
C TRP A 28 9.47 3.20 1.34
N GLY A 29 8.22 3.44 1.73
CA GLY A 29 7.60 4.74 1.60
C GLY A 29 7.33 5.10 0.14
N MET A 30 6.90 6.34 -0.07
CA MET A 30 6.63 6.88 -1.39
C MET A 30 6.77 8.39 -1.36
N SER A 31 7.25 8.98 -2.47
CA SER A 31 7.28 10.42 -2.67
C SER A 31 6.75 10.80 -4.04
N GLY A 32 6.25 12.03 -4.15
CA GLY A 32 5.78 12.63 -5.42
C GLY A 32 4.26 12.68 -5.54
N GLU A 33 3.81 13.32 -6.62
CA GLU A 33 2.39 13.60 -6.85
C GLU A 33 1.61 12.30 -7.17
N ILE A 34 0.43 12.19 -6.56
CA ILE A 34 -0.60 11.20 -6.86
C ILE A 34 -1.97 11.88 -6.92
N THR A 35 -2.92 11.24 -7.60
CA THR A 35 -4.34 11.56 -7.48
C THR A 35 -5.03 10.41 -6.75
N VAL A 36 -5.90 10.77 -5.81
CA VAL A 36 -6.80 9.83 -5.11
C VAL A 36 -8.17 10.47 -5.09
N LYS A 37 -9.17 9.83 -5.71
CA LYS A 37 -10.57 10.30 -5.72
C LYS A 37 -10.71 11.75 -6.21
N GLY A 38 -9.93 12.11 -7.23
CA GLY A 38 -9.95 13.45 -7.85
C GLY A 38 -9.17 14.54 -7.10
N ALA A 39 -8.66 14.27 -5.90
CA ALA A 39 -7.79 15.19 -5.16
C ALA A 39 -6.31 14.89 -5.45
N LYS A 40 -5.52 15.95 -5.64
CA LYS A 40 -4.06 15.85 -5.82
C LYS A 40 -3.36 15.87 -4.47
N TYR A 41 -2.41 14.96 -4.31
CA TYR A 41 -1.53 14.88 -3.14
C TYR A 41 -0.10 14.86 -3.61
N ASN A 42 0.71 15.80 -3.12
CA ASN A 42 2.15 15.81 -3.35
C ASN A 42 2.85 15.88 -1.99
N GLY A 43 3.35 14.73 -1.55
CA GLY A 43 3.95 14.60 -0.23
C GLY A 43 4.94 13.45 -0.17
N VAL A 44 5.47 13.24 1.02
CA VAL A 44 6.41 12.16 1.33
C VAL A 44 5.79 11.30 2.42
N MET A 45 5.66 10.00 2.14
CA MET A 45 5.34 8.96 3.10
C MET A 45 6.64 8.21 3.42
N PRO A 46 7.16 8.29 4.65
CA PRO A 46 8.30 7.48 5.06
C PRO A 46 7.98 5.98 5.03
N GLY A 47 9.01 5.15 4.87
CA GLY A 47 8.91 3.71 5.06
C GLY A 47 8.94 3.34 6.55
N TYR A 48 8.36 2.19 6.88
CA TYR A 48 8.19 1.64 8.23
C TYR A 48 8.99 0.35 8.43
N ARG A 49 10.19 0.24 7.82
CA ARG A 49 11.03 -0.99 7.90
C ARG A 49 11.48 -1.35 9.32
N GLN A 50 11.42 -0.42 10.26
CA GLN A 50 11.69 -0.67 11.67
C GLN A 50 10.66 -1.59 12.33
N LEU A 51 9.46 -1.70 11.76
CA LEU A 51 8.43 -2.61 12.26
C LEU A 51 8.70 -4.05 11.82
N SER A 52 8.23 -5.02 12.62
CA SER A 52 8.34 -6.43 12.29
C SER A 52 7.44 -6.80 11.09
N ASP A 53 7.73 -7.92 10.44
CA ASP A 53 6.90 -8.43 9.33
C ASP A 53 5.47 -8.77 9.81
N ALA A 54 5.33 -9.19 11.06
CA ALA A 54 4.03 -9.48 11.67
C ALA A 54 3.23 -8.20 11.91
N ASP A 55 3.86 -7.15 12.44
CA ASP A 55 3.20 -5.86 12.69
C ASP A 55 2.74 -5.20 11.39
N LEU A 56 3.58 -5.25 10.35
CA LEU A 56 3.23 -4.72 9.04
C LEU A 56 2.06 -5.50 8.42
N ALA A 57 2.06 -6.84 8.53
CA ALA A 57 0.94 -7.65 8.07
C ALA A 57 -0.36 -7.34 8.84
N ALA A 58 -0.28 -7.18 10.17
CA ALA A 58 -1.41 -6.80 11.01
C ALA A 58 -1.95 -5.42 10.65
N LEU A 59 -1.07 -4.43 10.43
CA LEU A 59 -1.45 -3.08 10.00
C LEU A 59 -2.14 -3.10 8.63
N LEU A 60 -1.59 -3.84 7.67
CA LEU A 60 -2.22 -4.01 6.35
C LEU A 60 -3.61 -4.64 6.45
N ASN A 61 -3.77 -5.65 7.30
CA ASN A 61 -5.07 -6.28 7.57
C ASN A 61 -6.06 -5.30 8.22
N HIS A 62 -5.60 -4.49 9.17
CA HIS A 62 -6.41 -3.46 9.82
C HIS A 62 -6.93 -2.45 8.78
N ILE A 63 -6.06 -1.82 7.99
CA ILE A 63 -6.50 -0.82 6.99
C ILE A 63 -7.36 -1.44 5.87
N SER A 64 -7.24 -2.73 5.62
CA SER A 64 -8.04 -3.45 4.62
C SER A 64 -9.45 -3.82 5.10
N THR A 65 -9.72 -3.73 6.41
CA THR A 65 -10.98 -4.19 7.03
C THR A 65 -11.68 -3.11 7.86
N GLN A 66 -10.99 -2.05 8.24
CA GLN A 66 -11.58 -0.92 8.97
C GLN A 66 -12.28 0.07 8.06
N TRP A 67 -13.12 0.93 8.66
CA TRP A 67 -13.83 2.03 7.98
C TRP A 67 -14.73 1.57 6.82
N GLY A 68 -15.30 0.37 6.94
CA GLY A 68 -16.13 -0.24 5.90
C GLY A 68 -15.34 -0.86 4.74
N ASN A 69 -14.01 -0.86 4.79
CA ASN A 69 -13.18 -1.57 3.83
C ASN A 69 -13.39 -3.09 3.93
N LYS A 70 -13.32 -3.77 2.79
CA LYS A 70 -13.36 -5.23 2.71
C LYS A 70 -12.34 -5.69 1.67
N PHE A 71 -11.77 -6.86 1.91
CA PHE A 71 -10.96 -7.53 0.89
C PHE A 71 -11.81 -7.81 -0.35
N PRO A 72 -11.29 -7.55 -1.57
CA PRO A 72 -11.91 -8.02 -2.80
C PRO A 72 -12.08 -9.54 -2.79
N ALA A 73 -13.06 -10.06 -3.54
CA ALA A 73 -13.33 -11.49 -3.63
C ALA A 73 -12.05 -12.27 -4.01
N GLY A 74 -11.79 -13.38 -3.31
CA GLY A 74 -10.62 -14.23 -3.53
C GLY A 74 -9.33 -13.75 -2.87
N GLN A 75 -9.30 -12.56 -2.25
CA GLN A 75 -8.14 -12.13 -1.46
C GLN A 75 -8.22 -12.63 -0.01
N ARG A 76 -7.04 -12.96 0.52
CA ARG A 76 -6.85 -13.41 1.90
C ARG A 76 -6.12 -12.34 2.73
N PRO A 77 -6.18 -12.39 4.07
CA PRO A 77 -5.37 -11.54 4.92
C PRO A 77 -3.88 -11.57 4.55
N PHE A 78 -3.19 -10.45 4.72
CA PHE A 78 -1.74 -10.33 4.63
C PHE A 78 -1.06 -11.22 5.67
N THR A 79 0.08 -11.78 5.30
CA THR A 79 0.89 -12.67 6.15
C THR A 79 2.29 -12.10 6.34
N ALA A 80 2.94 -12.43 7.45
CA ALA A 80 4.32 -12.03 7.69
C ALA A 80 5.28 -12.55 6.60
N ALA A 81 5.03 -13.76 6.08
CA ALA A 81 5.83 -14.34 4.99
C ALA A 81 5.78 -13.50 3.70
N GLU A 82 4.61 -12.96 3.38
CA GLU A 82 4.43 -12.06 2.23
C GLU A 82 5.22 -10.76 2.40
N VAL A 83 5.18 -10.17 3.59
CA VAL A 83 5.95 -8.97 3.92
C VAL A 83 7.45 -9.25 3.85
N LYS A 84 7.89 -10.37 4.44
CA LYS A 84 9.29 -10.81 4.42
C LYS A 84 9.82 -10.95 2.99
N ALA A 85 9.02 -11.53 2.09
CA ALA A 85 9.38 -11.69 0.69
C ALA A 85 9.58 -10.33 -0.03
N GLN A 86 8.80 -9.30 0.29
CA GLN A 86 9.01 -7.96 -0.27
C GLN A 86 10.14 -7.20 0.43
N ARG A 87 10.41 -7.48 1.71
CA ARG A 87 11.52 -6.87 2.47
C ARG A 87 12.89 -7.23 1.91
N ALA A 88 13.01 -8.39 1.27
CA ALA A 88 14.24 -8.83 0.61
C ALA A 88 14.58 -8.04 -0.66
N LYS A 89 13.61 -7.30 -1.22
CA LYS A 89 13.84 -6.38 -2.35
C LYS A 89 14.33 -5.05 -1.82
N THR A 90 15.00 -4.24 -2.62
CA THR A 90 15.34 -2.85 -2.25
C THR A 90 14.70 -1.90 -3.24
N LEU A 91 13.85 -1.00 -2.76
CA LEU A 91 13.16 -0.01 -3.59
C LEU A 91 13.37 1.39 -3.03
N THR A 92 13.35 2.38 -3.92
CA THR A 92 13.29 3.79 -3.55
C THR A 92 11.85 4.27 -3.50
N ALA A 93 11.58 5.34 -2.74
CA ALA A 93 10.27 5.98 -2.68
C ALA A 93 9.74 6.41 -4.07
N ALA A 94 10.64 6.79 -4.98
CA ALA A 94 10.30 7.13 -6.36
C ALA A 94 9.90 5.89 -7.19
N GLN A 95 10.59 4.75 -6.99
CA GLN A 95 10.21 3.49 -7.65
C GLN A 95 8.85 2.99 -7.18
N VAL A 96 8.50 3.17 -5.89
CA VAL A 96 7.16 2.85 -5.38
C VAL A 96 6.09 3.74 -6.02
N ASN A 97 6.35 5.03 -6.22
CA ASN A 97 5.43 5.92 -6.94
C ASN A 97 5.25 5.48 -8.41
N ALA A 98 6.35 5.12 -9.09
CA ALA A 98 6.30 4.60 -10.45
C ALA A 98 5.47 3.31 -10.54
N ALA A 99 5.65 2.38 -9.59
CA ALA A 99 4.85 1.18 -9.48
C ALA A 99 3.36 1.48 -9.25
N ARG A 100 3.02 2.51 -8.45
CA ARG A 100 1.63 2.96 -8.27
C ARG A 100 1.02 3.42 -9.59
N LYS A 101 1.75 4.21 -10.38
CA LYS A 101 1.28 4.71 -11.68
C LYS A 101 0.95 3.56 -12.63
N ALA A 102 1.75 2.49 -12.61
CA ALA A 102 1.51 1.28 -13.39
C ALA A 102 0.23 0.51 -12.98
N LEU A 103 -0.34 0.77 -11.79
CA LEU A 103 -1.62 0.19 -11.36
C LEU A 103 -2.84 0.89 -12.00
N GLY A 104 -2.66 2.03 -12.68
CA GLY A 104 -3.76 2.76 -13.32
C GLY A 104 -4.73 3.46 -12.36
N LEU A 105 -4.35 3.65 -11.09
CA LEU A 105 -5.18 4.25 -10.05
C LEU A 105 -5.24 5.79 -10.15
N LYS A 106 -6.41 6.38 -9.91
CA LYS A 106 -6.66 7.84 -9.89
C LYS A 106 -7.42 8.29 -8.64
#